data_AF-A0A0F5QLG7-F1
#
_entry.id   AF-A0A0F5QLG7-F1
#
_cell.length_a   1.000
_cell.length_b   1.000
_cell.length_c   1.000
_cell.angle_alpha   90.00
_cell.angle_beta   90.00
_cell.angle_gamma   90.00
#
_symmetry.space_group_name_H-M   'P 1'
#
loop_
_entity.id
_entity.type
_entity.pdbx_description
1 polymer ?
#
loop_
_entity_poly.entity_id
_entity_poly.type
_entity_poly.pdbx_seq_one_letter_code
_entity_poly.pdbx_strand_id
1 'polypeptide(L)' 'MDEKKLGPFTPTPGRIMLVALGVLLVIIAISTSMGGINAYQSLREANAAATSGEATAEGAAEAPPAQ' A
#
# COMPACT_ATOMS: atom_id res chain seq x y z
N MET A 1 0.15 44.84 28.75
CA MET A 1 0.30 43.40 28.48
C MET A 1 0.42 43.26 26.96
N ASP A 2 1.63 43.12 26.44
CA ASP A 2 1.86 42.95 25.00
C ASP A 2 1.36 41.57 24.57
N GLU A 3 0.17 41.52 23.97
CA GLU A 3 -0.35 40.33 23.32
C GLU A 3 0.52 40.02 22.11
N LYS A 4 1.52 39.15 22.28
CA LYS A 4 2.40 38.72 21.21
C LYS A 4 1.58 37.96 20.18
N LYS A 5 1.10 38.68 19.15
CA LYS A 5 0.33 38.12 18.04
C LYS A 5 1.10 36.96 17.43
N LEU A 6 0.50 35.77 17.48
CA LEU A 6 1.03 34.58 16.82
C LEU A 6 1.16 34.91 15.33
N GLY A 7 2.39 34.93 14.84
CA GLY A 7 2.66 35.19 13.44
C GLY A 7 2.05 34.10 12.54
N PRO A 8 1.89 34.38 11.24
CA PRO A 8 1.31 33.44 10.28
C PRO A 8 2.09 32.12 10.23
N PHE A 9 3.39 32.14 10.53
CA PHE A 9 4.26 30.97 10.57
C PHE A 9 4.59 30.48 11.99
N THR A 10 3.94 31.01 13.03
CA THR A 10 4.17 30.49 14.38
C THR A 10 3.69 29.04 14.44
N PRO A 11 4.56 28.08 14.81
CA PRO A 11 4.20 26.68 14.88
C PRO A 11 3.25 26.48 16.06
N THR A 12 1.98 26.28 15.75
CA THR A 12 0.98 25.83 16.72
C THR A 12 0.79 24.33 16.57
N PRO A 13 0.42 23.60 17.63
CA PRO A 13 0.22 22.15 17.56
C PRO A 13 -0.68 21.70 16.40
N GLY A 14 -1.76 22.44 16.15
CA GLY A 14 -2.66 22.18 15.03
C GLY A 14 -2.01 22.37 13.65
N ARG A 15 -1.20 23.43 13.48
CA ARG A 15 -0.48 23.67 12.21
C ARG A 15 0.57 22.60 11.95
N ILE A 16 1.29 22.18 12.99
CA ILE A 16 2.27 21.09 12.89
C ILE A 16 1.58 19.79 12.43
N MET A 17 0.42 19.46 13.03
CA MET A 17 -0.31 18.26 12.67
C MET A 17 -0.81 18.30 11.22
N LEU A 18 -1.28 19.45 10.74
CA LEU A 18 -1.70 19.65 9.36
C LEU A 18 -0.53 19.51 8.39
N VAL A 19 0.63 20.10 8.70
CA VAL A 19 1.85 19.95 7.89
C VAL A 19 2.29 18.49 7.85
N ALA A 20 2.28 17.78 8.98
CA ALA A 20 2.62 16.35 9.03
C ALA A 20 1.69 15.50 8.16
N LEU A 21 0.37 15.77 8.22
CA LEU A 21 -0.63 15.10 7.38
C LEU A 21 -0.39 15.40 5.89
N GLY A 22 -0.07 16.64 5.54
CA GLY A 22 0.24 17.04 4.17
C GLY A 22 1.49 16.33 3.63
N VAL A 23 2.56 16.28 4.42
CA VAL A 23 3.80 15.57 4.06
C VAL A 23 3.53 14.08 3.85
N LEU A 24 2.73 13.44 4.72
CA LEU A 24 2.35 12.04 4.59
C LEU A 24 1.63 11.77 3.26
N LEU A 25 0.67 12.61 2.89
CA LEU A 25 -0.05 12.47 1.62
C LEU A 25 0.88 12.64 0.40
N VAL A 26 1.83 13.57 0.46
CA VAL A 26 2.82 13.77 -0.60
C VAL A 26 3.69 12.52 -0.77
N ILE A 27 4.17 11.92 0.33
CA ILE A 27 4.96 10.68 0.29
C ILE A 27 4.16 9.55 -0.35
N ILE A 28 2.89 9.38 0.03
CA ILE A 28 2.00 8.36 -0.54
C ILE A 28 1.79 8.61 -2.03
N ALA A 29 1.53 9.86 -2.44
CA ALA A 29 1.32 10.22 -3.84
C ALA A 29 2.55 9.90 -4.70
N ILE A 30 3.75 10.26 -4.22
CA ILE A 30 5.01 9.95 -4.91
C ILE A 30 5.19 8.43 -4.99
N SER A 31 5.01 7.71 -3.89
CA SER A 31 5.14 6.24 -3.84
C SER A 31 4.17 5.55 -4.81
N THR A 32 2.95 6.06 -4.91
CA THR A 32 1.93 5.56 -5.84
C THR A 32 2.33 5.86 -7.28
N SER A 33 2.78 7.08 -7.56
CA SER A 33 3.23 7.50 -8.90
C SER A 33 4.47 6.76 -9.39
N MET A 34 5.38 6.37 -8.48
CA MET A 34 6.62 5.66 -8.80
C MET A 34 6.47 4.13 -8.93
N GLY A 35 5.27 3.58 -8.69
CA GLY A 35 5.03 2.15 -8.91
C GLY A 35 4.23 1.43 -7.84
N GLY A 36 3.56 2.12 -6.91
CA GLY A 36 2.70 1.49 -5.91
C GLY A 36 1.60 0.59 -6.50
N ILE A 37 1.07 0.93 -7.68
CA ILE A 37 0.11 0.07 -8.41
C ILE A 37 0.78 -1.20 -8.95
N ASN A 38 2.06 -1.13 -9.30
CA ASN A 38 2.80 -2.25 -9.90
C ASN A 38 3.07 -3.36 -8.87
N ALA A 39 3.29 -3.00 -7.60
CA ALA A 39 3.48 -3.97 -6.52
C ALA A 39 2.21 -4.80 -6.23
N TYR A 40 1.03 -4.19 -6.29
CA TYR A 40 -0.24 -4.93 -6.16
C TYR A 40 -0.49 -5.84 -7.36
N GLN A 41 -0.13 -5.40 -8.57
CA GLN A 41 -0.23 -6.24 -9.77
C GLN A 41 0.77 -7.41 -9.71
N SER A 42 2.02 -7.17 -9.31
CA SER A 42 3.03 -8.23 -9.18
C SER A 42 2.67 -9.25 -8.11
N LEU A 43 2.08 -8.81 -6.98
CA LEU A 43 1.61 -9.73 -5.94
C LEU A 43 0.39 -10.53 -6.41
N ARG A 44 -0.52 -9.91 -7.18
CA ARG A 44 -1.68 -10.61 -7.76
C ARG A 44 -1.24 -11.61 -8.85
N GLU A 45 -0.31 -11.24 -9.72
CA GLU A 45 0.26 -12.11 -10.74
C GLU A 45 1.06 -13.26 -10.13
N ALA A 46 1.87 -13.00 -9.10
CA ALA A 46 2.59 -14.05 -8.37
C ALA A 46 1.63 -15.03 -7.69
N ASN A 47 0.55 -14.53 -7.09
CA ASN A 47 -0.48 -15.36 -6.48
C ASN A 47 -1.23 -16.18 -7.55
N ALA A 48 -1.62 -15.56 -8.66
CA ALA A 48 -2.25 -16.27 -9.79
C ALA A 48 -1.33 -17.34 -10.40
N ALA A 49 -0.03 -17.08 -10.52
CA ALA A 49 0.95 -18.05 -11.01
C ALA A 49 1.12 -19.24 -10.05
N ALA A 50 1.11 -18.99 -8.73
CA ALA A 50 1.16 -20.04 -7.71
C ALA A 50 -0.11 -20.90 -7.70
N THR A 51 -1.29 -20.27 -7.67
CA THR A 51 -2.58 -20.98 -7.68
C THR A 51 -2.82 -21.74 -8.98
N SER A 52 -2.35 -21.23 -10.13
CA SER A 52 -2.44 -21.94 -11.41
C SER A 52 -1.49 -23.15 -11.49
N GLY A 53 -0.39 -23.15 -10.73
CA GLY A 53 0.53 -24.28 -10.61
C GLY A 53 -0.01 -25.41 -9.74
N GLU A 54 -0.79 -25.09 -8.71
CA GLU A 54 -1.37 -26.07 -7.79
C GLU A 54 -2.56 -26.84 -8.40
N ALA A 55 -3.31 -26.24 -9.33
CA ALA A 55 -4.43 -26.92 -10.02
C ALA A 55 -4.00 -28.12 -10.90
N THR A 56 -2.72 -28.22 -11.28
CA THR A 56 -2.21 -29.39 -12.03
C THR A 56 -1.69 -30.51 -11.10
N ALA A 57 -1.37 -30.20 -9.84
CA ALA A 57 -0.85 -31.18 -8.89
C ALA A 57 -1.95 -31.95 -8.15
N GLU A 58 -3.11 -31.34 -7.91
CA GLU A 58 -4.23 -31.99 -7.21
C GLU A 58 -5.10 -32.86 -8.14
N GLY A 59 -5.06 -32.62 -9.46
CA GLY A 59 -5.75 -33.44 -10.47
C GLY A 59 -5.01 -34.70 -10.94
N ALA A 60 -3.77 -34.92 -10.49
CA ALA A 60 -2.96 -36.10 -10.85
C ALA A 60 -2.86 -37.15 -9.72
N ALA A 61 -3.37 -36.84 -8.53
CA ALA A 61 -3.38 -37.76 -7.38
C ALA A 61 -4.70 -38.53 -7.22
N GLU A 62 -5.75 -38.20 -8.01
CA GLU A 62 -7.06 -38.83 -7.89
C GLU A 62 -7.62 -39.30 -9.24
N ALA A 63 -7.11 -40.44 -9.73
CA ALA A 63 -7.81 -41.39 -10.61
C ALA A 63 -6.97 -42.69 -10.78
N PRO A 64 -7.58 -43.88 -10.91
CA PRO A 64 -8.45 -44.61 -9.98
C PRO A 64 -7.76 -45.93 -9.50
N PRO A 65 -8.18 -46.62 -8.41
CA PRO A 65 -7.98 -48.07 -8.37
C PRO A 65 -9.10 -48.72 -9.19
N ALA A 66 -8.72 -49.31 -10.32
CA ALA A 66 -9.56 -50.23 -11.07
C ALA A 66 -10.01 -51.38 -10.17
N GLN A 67 -11.32 -51.57 -9.99
CA GLN A 67 -12.03 -52.84 -9.80
C GLN A 67 -13.48 -52.72 -10.28
#